data_AF-H1SFF0-F1
#
_entry.id   AF-H1SFF0-F1
#
_cell.length_a   1.000
_cell.length_b   1.000
_cell.length_c   1.000
_cell.angle_alpha   90.00
_cell.angle_beta   90.00
_cell.angle_gamma   90.00
#
_symmetry.space_group_name_H-M   'P 1'
#
loop_
_entity.id
_entity.type
_entity.pdbx_description
1 polymer ?
#
loop_
_entity_poly.entity_id
_entity_poly.type
_entity_poly.pdbx_seq_one_letter_code
_entity_poly.pdbx_strand_id
1 'polypeptide(L)'
;MARTLTVVFGTGKEFGFTIGDAELAAVTEDAGWRWFDREYAELDCQASSPVGKVLVIDKILSVAKFSGEPRFSGDAAWAQDYARHAARLLDRDKVRVDVGNAAISF
;
A
#
# COMPACT_ATOMS: atom_id res chain seq x y z
N MET A 1 17.89 -5.47 8.47
CA MET A 1 17.05 -4.40 9.05
C MET A 1 15.59 -4.77 8.79
N ALA A 2 14.64 -4.15 9.49
CA ALA A 2 13.22 -4.44 9.27
C ALA A 2 12.52 -3.13 8.94
N ARG A 3 11.78 -3.11 7.84
CA ARG A 3 11.02 -1.94 7.42
C ARG A 3 9.66 -1.97 8.13
N THR A 4 9.22 -0.82 8.62
CA THR A 4 7.93 -0.70 9.31
C THR A 4 6.99 0.17 8.49
N LEU A 5 5.81 -0.34 8.18
CA LEU A 5 4.76 0.37 7.47
C LEU A 5 3.52 0.45 8.35
N THR A 6 3.02 1.67 8.58
CA THR A 6 1.80 1.91 9.37
C THR A 6 0.74 2.50 8.46
N VAL A 7 -0.44 1.87 8.40
CA VAL A 7 -1.61 2.40 7.67
C VAL A 7 -2.60 2.96 8.67
N VAL A 8 -3.02 4.20 8.49
CA VAL A 8 -3.91 4.94 9.40
C VAL A 8 -5.17 5.29 8.66
N PHE A 9 -6.31 4.88 9.20
CA PHE A 9 -7.63 5.24 8.67
C PHE A 9 -8.21 6.41 9.45
N GLY A 10 -9.02 7.24 8.79
CA GLY A 10 -9.67 8.41 9.41
C GLY A 10 -10.65 8.08 10.55
N THR A 11 -10.96 6.80 10.74
CA THR A 11 -11.71 6.24 11.88
C THR A 11 -10.88 6.14 13.16
N GLY A 12 -9.57 6.43 13.09
CA GLY A 12 -8.62 6.29 14.19
C GLY A 12 -8.00 4.89 14.33
N LYS A 13 -8.30 3.97 13.40
CA LYS A 13 -7.63 2.66 13.37
C LYS A 13 -6.30 2.72 12.66
N GLU A 14 -5.30 2.08 13.26
CA GLU A 14 -3.94 1.99 12.75
C GLU A 14 -3.53 0.53 12.60
N PHE A 15 -2.95 0.18 11.46
CA PHE A 15 -2.44 -1.14 11.16
C PHE A 15 -0.94 -1.05 10.95
N GLY A 16 -0.18 -1.61 11.90
CA GLY A 16 1.28 -1.67 11.85
C GLY A 16 1.77 -2.99 11.27
N PHE A 17 2.63 -2.91 10.26
CA PHE A 17 3.25 -4.04 9.59
C PHE A 17 4.77 -3.94 9.70
N THR A 18 5.40 -5.05 10.08
CA THR A 18 6.86 -5.17 10.11
C THR A 18 7.29 -6.15 9.04
N ILE A 19 8.08 -5.67 8.08
CA ILE A 19 8.56 -6.44 6.94
C ILE A 19 10.05 -6.70 7.12
N GLY A 20 10.42 -7.98 7.20
CA GLY A 20 11.82 -8.38 7.27
C GLY A 20 12.53 -8.20 5.92
N ASP A 21 13.84 -7.95 5.94
CA ASP A 21 14.65 -7.82 4.71
C ASP A 21 14.56 -9.06 3.80
N ALA A 22 14.48 -10.27 4.37
CA ALA A 22 14.37 -11.50 3.59
C ALA A 22 13.07 -11.57 2.77
N GLU A 23 11.96 -11.13 3.37
CA GLU A 23 10.65 -11.07 2.72
C GLU A 23 10.64 -9.99 1.63
N LEU A 24 11.25 -8.84 1.91
CA LEU A 24 11.32 -7.77 0.94
C LEU A 24 12.27 -8.06 -0.23
N ALA A 25 13.37 -8.78 0.04
CA ALA A 25 14.30 -9.21 -0.99
C ALA A 25 13.66 -10.20 -1.98
N ALA A 26 12.66 -10.96 -1.55
CA ALA A 26 11.86 -11.82 -2.42
C ALA A 26 10.91 -11.03 -3.34
N VAL A 27 10.57 -9.79 -2.98
CA VAL A 27 9.69 -8.92 -3.77
C VAL A 27 10.51 -7.99 -4.66
N THR A 28 10.31 -8.07 -5.97
CA THR A 28 10.92 -7.12 -6.91
C THR A 28 10.07 -5.84 -7.01
N GLU A 29 10.70 -4.74 -7.43
CA GLU A 29 9.99 -3.48 -7.68
C GLU A 29 8.87 -3.66 -8.72
N ASP A 30 9.16 -4.39 -9.81
CA ASP A 30 8.18 -4.75 -10.84
C ASP A 30 7.00 -5.58 -10.27
N ALA A 31 7.26 -6.54 -9.38
CA ALA A 31 6.21 -7.29 -8.72
C ALA A 31 5.32 -6.39 -7.83
N GLY A 32 5.92 -5.43 -7.13
CA GLY A 32 5.18 -4.41 -6.38
C GLY A 32 4.28 -3.59 -7.30
N TRP A 33 4.82 -3.06 -8.39
CA TRP A 33 4.04 -2.29 -9.37
C TRP A 33 2.87 -3.09 -9.93
N ARG A 34 3.10 -4.35 -10.35
CA ARG A 34 2.06 -5.23 -10.89
C ARG A 34 0.97 -5.55 -9.86
N TRP A 35 1.34 -5.77 -8.60
CA TRP A 35 0.36 -6.02 -7.54
C TRP A 35 -0.56 -4.81 -7.35
N PHE A 36 0.03 -3.61 -7.19
CA PHE A 36 -0.76 -2.38 -7.06
C PHE A 36 -1.54 -2.04 -8.33
N ASP A 37 -1.03 -2.37 -9.51
CA ASP A 37 -1.75 -2.21 -10.78
C ASP A 37 -2.99 -3.08 -10.84
N ARG A 38 -2.87 -4.36 -10.46
CA ARG A 38 -4.01 -5.27 -10.38
C ARG A 38 -5.04 -4.79 -9.36
N GLU A 39 -4.63 -4.53 -8.11
CA GLU A 39 -5.57 -4.08 -7.08
C GLU A 39 -6.23 -2.76 -7.48
N TYR A 40 -5.46 -1.82 -8.05
CA TYR A 40 -6.01 -0.55 -8.53
C TYR A 40 -7.02 -0.76 -9.66
N ALA A 41 -6.74 -1.64 -10.63
CA ALA A 41 -7.67 -1.97 -11.71
C ALA A 41 -8.94 -2.66 -11.20
N GLU A 42 -8.85 -3.51 -10.17
CA GLU A 42 -10.00 -4.16 -9.54
C GLU A 42 -10.88 -3.17 -8.75
N LEU A 43 -10.26 -2.14 -8.17
CA LEU A 43 -10.97 -1.07 -7.45
C LEU A 43 -11.59 -0.04 -8.42
N ASP A 44 -11.06 0.05 -9.64
CA ASP A 44 -11.41 1.04 -10.67
C ASP A 44 -12.29 0.48 -11.79
N CYS A 45 -13.42 -0.13 -11.46
CA CYS A 45 -14.44 -0.42 -12.48
C CYS A 45 -15.12 0.87 -13.04
N GLN A 46 -14.46 2.05 -13.00
CA GLN A 46 -14.98 3.31 -13.55
C GLN A 46 -13.98 4.49 -13.69
N ALA A 47 -12.72 4.31 -14.07
CA ALA A 47 -11.94 5.40 -14.66
C ALA A 47 -11.12 4.92 -15.87
N SER A 48 -11.80 4.98 -17.02
CA SER A 48 -11.17 5.18 -18.32
C SER A 48 -9.92 6.03 -18.17
N SER A 49 -8.73 5.41 -18.28
CA SER A 49 -7.47 6.14 -18.22
C SER A 49 -7.44 7.22 -19.32
N PRO A 50 -6.74 8.34 -19.08
CA PRO A 50 -5.49 8.47 -19.84
C PRO A 50 -4.35 9.20 -19.09
N VAL A 51 -3.13 8.71 -19.32
CA VAL A 51 -1.91 9.51 -19.45
C VAL A 51 -1.60 10.48 -18.30
N GLY A 52 -0.85 9.96 -17.33
CA GLY A 52 -0.10 10.72 -16.35
C GLY A 52 0.79 9.75 -15.58
N LYS A 53 2.00 10.16 -15.19
CA LYS A 53 2.87 9.34 -14.35
C LYS A 53 2.25 9.29 -12.94
N VAL A 54 1.32 8.35 -12.72
CA VAL A 54 0.72 8.13 -11.40
C VAL A 54 1.87 7.80 -10.46
N LEU A 55 2.06 8.66 -9.45
CA LEU A 55 3.09 8.44 -8.47
C LEU A 55 2.75 7.19 -7.68
N VAL A 56 3.76 6.40 -7.35
CA VAL A 56 3.58 5.18 -6.57
C VAL A 56 2.87 5.43 -5.24
N ILE A 57 3.15 6.60 -4.65
CA ILE A 57 2.50 7.15 -3.45
C ILE A 57 0.98 7.27 -3.66
N ASP A 58 0.56 7.85 -4.78
CA ASP A 58 -0.86 8.08 -5.10
C ASP A 58 -1.61 6.76 -5.29
N LYS A 59 -0.95 5.79 -5.93
CA LYS A 59 -1.49 4.44 -6.13
C LYS A 59 -1.64 3.68 -4.83
N ILE A 60 -0.63 3.72 -3.96
CA ILE A 60 -0.64 3.12 -2.62
C ILE A 60 -1.78 3.71 -1.78
N LEU A 61 -1.94 5.04 -1.80
CA LEU A 61 -3.02 5.73 -1.10
C LEU A 61 -4.39 5.35 -1.64
N SER A 62 -4.56 5.35 -2.95
CA SER A 62 -5.83 4.99 -3.59
C SER A 62 -6.24 3.56 -3.27
N VAL A 63 -5.33 2.58 -3.40
CA VAL A 63 -5.62 1.18 -3.08
C VAL A 63 -6.06 1.03 -1.62
N ALA A 64 -5.37 1.68 -0.67
CA ALA A 64 -5.79 1.63 0.74
C ALA A 64 -7.14 2.30 0.99
N LYS A 65 -7.38 3.46 0.37
CA LYS A 65 -8.61 4.23 0.48
C LYS A 65 -9.82 3.45 -0.05
N PHE A 66 -9.72 2.88 -1.25
CA PHE A 66 -10.82 2.19 -1.89
C PHE A 66 -11.03 0.77 -1.35
N SER A 67 -9.96 0.08 -0.91
CA SER A 67 -10.09 -1.21 -0.21
C SER A 67 -10.77 -1.06 1.14
N GLY A 68 -10.57 0.08 1.80
CA GLY A 68 -11.21 0.43 3.06
C GLY A 68 -10.68 -0.33 4.26
N GLU A 69 -10.97 0.21 5.44
CA GLU A 69 -10.60 -0.40 6.72
C GLU A 69 -11.09 -1.85 6.89
N PRO A 70 -12.31 -2.24 6.46
CA PRO A 70 -12.80 -3.61 6.68
C PRO A 70 -11.93 -4.67 5.99
N ARG A 71 -11.31 -4.35 4.85
CA ARG A 71 -10.43 -5.28 4.14
C ARG A 71 -9.11 -5.48 4.89
N PHE A 72 -8.53 -4.41 5.44
CA PHE A 72 -7.35 -4.49 6.30
C PHE A 72 -7.61 -5.27 7.60
N SER A 73 -8.80 -5.13 8.18
CA SER A 73 -9.17 -5.83 9.41
C SER A 73 -9.67 -7.26 9.19
N GLY A 74 -10.27 -7.54 8.03
CA GLY A 74 -10.88 -8.83 7.71
C GLY A 74 -9.97 -9.79 6.96
N ASP A 75 -8.99 -9.27 6.22
CA ASP A 75 -8.06 -10.06 5.41
C ASP A 75 -6.60 -9.67 5.74
N ALA A 76 -6.06 -10.34 6.76
CA ALA A 76 -4.70 -10.09 7.23
C ALA A 76 -3.64 -10.48 6.18
N ALA A 77 -3.91 -11.47 5.34
CA ALA A 77 -3.00 -11.89 4.28
C ALA A 77 -2.88 -10.81 3.21
N TRP A 78 -4.03 -10.31 2.73
CA TRP A 78 -4.07 -9.19 1.79
C TRP A 78 -3.40 -7.94 2.36
N ALA A 79 -3.67 -7.61 3.63
CA ALA A 79 -3.07 -6.44 4.30
C ALA A 79 -1.54 -6.56 4.43
N GLN A 80 -1.04 -7.77 4.68
CA GLN A 80 0.39 -8.06 4.72
C GLN A 80 1.05 -7.93 3.34
N ASP A 81 0.41 -8.42 2.27
CA ASP A 81 0.90 -8.25 0.91
C ASP A 81 0.90 -6.78 0.47
N TYR A 82 -0.16 -6.02 0.79
CA TYR A 82 -0.19 -4.57 0.61
C TYR A 82 1.05 -3.91 1.24
N ALA A 83 1.34 -4.23 2.50
CA ALA A 83 2.45 -3.64 3.23
C ALA A 83 3.82 -4.04 2.66
N ARG A 84 4.00 -5.30 2.26
CA ARG A 84 5.23 -5.81 1.63
C ARG A 84 5.52 -5.10 0.31
N HIS A 85 4.51 -5.02 -0.57
CA HIS A 85 4.67 -4.37 -1.86
C HIS A 85 4.86 -2.85 -1.70
N ALA A 86 4.14 -2.20 -0.80
CA ALA A 86 4.29 -0.76 -0.56
C ALA A 86 5.67 -0.43 0.04
N ALA A 87 6.13 -1.19 1.02
CA ALA A 87 7.46 -1.02 1.60
C ALA A 87 8.57 -1.22 0.56
N ARG A 88 8.37 -2.12 -0.41
CA ARG A 88 9.33 -2.35 -1.50
C ARG A 88 9.38 -1.19 -2.47
N LEU A 89 8.22 -0.66 -2.85
CA LEU A 89 8.10 0.45 -3.79
C LEU A 89 8.56 1.79 -3.21
N LEU A 90 8.35 2.00 -1.91
CA LEU A 90 8.76 3.22 -1.23
C LEU A 90 10.24 3.18 -0.80
N ASP A 91 10.77 1.98 -0.57
CA ASP A 91 12.14 1.70 -0.12
C ASP A 91 12.59 2.59 1.06
N ARG A 92 11.69 2.78 2.03
CA ARG A 92 11.95 3.53 3.28
C ARG A 92 11.94 2.60 4.48
N ASP A 93 12.71 2.97 5.50
CA ASP A 93 12.82 2.23 6.76
C ASP A 93 11.53 2.31 7.59
N LYS A 94 10.91 3.49 7.60
CA LYS A 94 9.62 3.77 8.21
C LYS A 94 8.71 4.47 7.22
N VAL A 95 7.46 4.03 7.15
CA VAL A 95 6.42 4.61 6.31
C VAL A 95 5.14 4.71 7.12
N ARG A 96 4.48 5.86 7.06
CA ARG A 96 3.14 6.08 7.58
C ARG A 96 2.22 6.48 6.44
N VAL A 97 1.26 5.63 6.10
CA VAL A 97 0.23 5.87 5.10
C VAL A 97 -1.01 6.36 5.82
N ASP A 98 -1.29 7.66 5.74
CA ASP A 98 -2.48 8.28 6.31
C ASP A 98 -3.57 8.35 5.25
N VAL A 99 -4.50 7.40 5.30
CA VAL A 99 -5.65 7.31 4.40
C VAL A 99 -6.67 8.40 4.71
N GLY A 100 -6.78 8.81 5.98
CA GLY A 100 -7.70 9.87 6.41
C GLY A 100 -7.32 11.24 5.85
N ASN A 101 -6.01 11.54 5.87
CA ASN A 101 -5.44 12.78 5.34
C ASN A 101 -4.95 12.67 3.89
N ALA A 102 -5.09 11.49 3.26
CA ALA A 102 -4.56 11.19 1.94
C ALA A 102 -3.07 11.59 1.77
N ALA A 103 -2.25 11.23 2.76
CA ALA A 103 -0.84 11.62 2.83
C ALA A 103 0.05 10.43 3.20
N ILE A 104 1.28 10.39 2.68
CA ILE A 104 2.30 9.44 3.13
C ILE A 104 3.45 10.22 3.78
N SER A 105 3.89 9.76 4.95
CA SER A 105 5.06 10.27 5.68
C SER A 105 6.09 9.15 5.86
N PHE A 106 7.35 9.52 6.10
CA PHE A 106 8.49 8.61 6.26
C PHE A 106 9.35 9.02 7.45
#